data_AF-A0AAN8CKB4-F1
#
_entry.id   AF-A0AAN8CKB4-F1
#
_cell.length_a   1.000
_cell.length_b   1.000
_cell.length_c   1.000
_cell.angle_alpha   90.00
_cell.angle_beta   90.00
_cell.angle_gamma   90.00
#
_symmetry.space_group_name_H-M   'P 1'
#
loop_
_entity.id
_entity.type
_entity.pdbx_description
1 polymer ?
#
loop_
_entity_poly.entity_id
_entity_poly.type
_entity_poly.pdbx_seq_one_letter_code
_entity_poly.pdbx_strand_id
1 'polypeptide(L)'
;MADRAASTTSTGTSLLQPLSDITSLPLDQVNFVACQLCALLSAFWFRVFLPPSSTGPFTRHLVAAALGLYFAFFCFGWYALHFLLQSGLTYVIMLLTGAQHMHRSCLLVALSYLSLCQISRVYVFDYGMYSADFTGPMMVITQKITSLAFEIHDGMARPEEQLTPGQKLLAIRRMPSPLEYFSYNCNFLGILAGPTCSYNDYIGFIEGRKSEPSAPSPNTEVAKKVSTSFFCLLVFLSVCKVFPVERNIDDDFLSSTPRCAQVIYLYLSMLTTRPKYYFVWTLADAINNAAGFGFNGYGSDGSARWDRISNLRILNIEFATSFKDFLDNWNIQTAHWLKRSGNNRGADVDC
;
A
#
# COMPACT_ATOMS: atom_id res chain seq x y z
N MET A 1 -15.70 9.06 -41.47
CA MET A 1 -15.74 10.11 -40.44
C MET A 1 -16.99 9.90 -39.59
N ALA A 2 -16.98 8.80 -38.83
CA ALA A 2 -17.95 8.39 -37.82
C ALA A 2 -17.34 7.17 -37.10
N ASP A 3 -17.45 7.14 -35.77
CA ASP A 3 -17.21 6.02 -34.86
C ASP A 3 -15.81 5.38 -34.80
N ARG A 4 -14.92 6.06 -34.08
CA ARG A 4 -13.91 5.43 -33.21
C ARG A 4 -13.64 6.28 -31.97
N ALA A 5 -14.71 6.69 -31.28
CA ALA A 5 -14.60 7.03 -29.87
C ALA A 5 -14.74 5.71 -29.10
N ALA A 6 -13.65 4.95 -28.99
CA ALA A 6 -13.57 3.94 -27.95
C ALA A 6 -13.67 4.72 -26.64
N SER A 7 -14.86 4.70 -26.03
CA SER A 7 -15.04 5.17 -24.67
C SER A 7 -14.04 4.42 -23.81
N THR A 8 -13.01 5.12 -23.35
CA THR A 8 -12.12 4.61 -22.31
C THR A 8 -12.98 4.45 -21.06
N THR A 9 -13.60 3.28 -20.91
CA THR A 9 -14.43 2.92 -19.77
C THR A 9 -13.52 2.85 -18.55
N SER A 10 -13.41 3.98 -17.84
CA SER A 10 -12.86 4.04 -16.49
C SER A 10 -13.54 2.98 -15.64
N THR A 11 -12.74 2.23 -14.88
CA THR A 11 -13.28 1.23 -13.95
C THR A 11 -13.91 1.89 -12.72
N GLY A 12 -13.43 3.08 -12.36
CA GLY A 12 -13.97 3.93 -11.32
C GLY A 12 -15.00 4.94 -11.81
N THR A 13 -15.27 5.94 -10.98
CA THR A 13 -16.25 6.98 -11.28
C THR A 13 -15.85 7.87 -12.47
N SER A 14 -16.84 8.34 -13.23
CA SER A 14 -16.67 9.34 -14.30
C SER A 14 -16.86 10.78 -13.82
N LEU A 15 -17.09 11.01 -12.53
CA LEU A 15 -17.34 12.36 -11.97
C LEU A 15 -16.23 13.36 -12.25
N LEU A 16 -14.97 12.90 -12.32
CA LEU A 16 -13.80 13.76 -12.55
C LEU A 16 -13.36 13.82 -14.02
N GLN A 17 -14.20 13.39 -14.97
CA GLN A 17 -13.92 13.50 -16.41
C GLN A 17 -13.53 14.92 -16.84
N PRO A 18 -14.20 16.01 -16.40
CA PRO A 18 -13.80 17.36 -16.77
C PRO A 18 -12.36 17.70 -16.35
N LEU A 19 -11.91 17.18 -15.20
CA LEU A 19 -10.55 17.40 -14.71
C LEU A 19 -9.52 16.55 -15.49
N SER A 20 -9.89 15.34 -15.88
CA SER A 20 -9.11 14.49 -16.80
C SER A 20 -8.86 15.22 -18.13
N ASP A 21 -9.91 15.80 -18.72
CA ASP A 21 -9.82 16.51 -20.00
C ASP A 21 -8.92 17.76 -19.89
N ILE A 22 -9.04 18.54 -18.81
CA ILE A 22 -8.20 19.73 -18.57
C ILE A 22 -6.73 19.37 -18.37
N THR A 23 -6.45 18.31 -17.62
CA THR A 23 -5.08 17.91 -17.28
C THR A 23 -4.42 17.04 -18.34
N SER A 24 -5.20 16.52 -19.29
CA SER A 24 -4.76 15.51 -20.27
C SER A 24 -4.16 14.25 -19.60
N LEU A 25 -4.58 13.96 -18.36
CA LEU A 25 -4.21 12.75 -17.64
C LEU A 25 -5.34 11.72 -17.70
N PRO A 26 -5.04 10.41 -17.73
CA PRO A 26 -6.08 9.38 -17.66
C PRO A 26 -6.97 9.55 -16.43
N LEU A 27 -8.30 9.41 -16.62
CA LEU A 27 -9.31 9.60 -15.57
C LEU A 27 -9.01 8.76 -14.31
N ASP A 28 -8.56 7.53 -14.48
CA ASP A 28 -8.22 6.63 -13.38
C ASP A 28 -7.07 7.16 -12.51
N GLN A 29 -6.08 7.84 -13.11
CA GLN A 29 -5.00 8.51 -12.37
C GLN A 29 -5.52 9.74 -11.63
N VAL A 30 -6.41 10.51 -12.27
CA VAL A 30 -7.06 11.67 -11.64
C VAL A 30 -7.89 11.25 -10.44
N ASN A 31 -8.70 10.19 -10.58
CA ASN A 31 -9.48 9.60 -9.50
C ASN A 31 -8.57 9.14 -8.35
N PHE A 32 -7.47 8.47 -8.64
CA PHE A 32 -6.52 8.01 -7.63
C PHE A 32 -5.90 9.18 -6.86
N VAL A 33 -5.41 10.22 -7.55
CA VAL A 33 -4.83 11.41 -6.91
C VAL A 33 -5.87 12.15 -6.08
N ALA A 34 -7.07 12.36 -6.62
CA ALA A 34 -8.16 13.02 -5.90
C ALA A 34 -8.53 12.27 -4.61
N CYS A 35 -8.65 10.93 -4.68
CA CYS A 35 -8.91 10.13 -3.48
C CYS A 35 -7.79 10.17 -2.45
N GLN A 36 -6.51 10.21 -2.85
CA GLN A 36 -5.40 10.37 -1.91
C GLN A 36 -5.45 11.73 -1.19
N LEU A 37 -5.80 12.81 -1.91
CA LEU A 37 -5.97 14.13 -1.31
C LEU A 37 -7.19 14.17 -0.37
N CYS A 38 -8.31 13.57 -0.78
CA CYS A 38 -9.47 13.40 0.09
C CYS A 38 -9.14 12.56 1.33
N ALA A 39 -8.38 11.48 1.19
CA ALA A 39 -7.94 10.65 2.30
C ALA A 39 -7.02 11.41 3.28
N LEU A 40 -6.18 12.34 2.79
CA LEU A 40 -5.39 13.24 3.62
C LEU A 40 -6.29 14.16 4.46
N LEU A 41 -7.30 14.77 3.83
CA LEU A 41 -8.29 15.60 4.55
C LEU A 41 -9.09 14.77 5.56
N SER A 42 -9.56 13.59 5.16
CA SER A 42 -10.23 12.64 6.04
C SER A 42 -9.35 12.19 7.20
N ALA A 43 -8.03 12.08 7.02
CA ALA A 43 -7.10 11.73 8.09
C ALA A 43 -7.01 12.83 9.16
N PHE A 44 -6.91 14.11 8.75
CA PHE A 44 -6.99 15.24 9.68
C PHE A 44 -8.33 15.26 10.42
N TRP A 45 -9.44 15.11 9.69
CA TRP A 45 -10.77 15.06 10.27
C TRP A 45 -10.91 13.89 11.26
N PHE A 46 -10.44 12.70 10.90
CA PHE A 46 -10.47 11.50 11.75
C PHE A 46 -9.68 11.69 13.04
N ARG A 47 -8.52 12.36 12.98
CA ARG A 47 -7.72 12.68 14.17
C ARG A 47 -8.41 13.68 15.08
N VAL A 48 -8.98 14.74 14.52
CA VAL A 48 -9.55 15.86 15.29
C VAL A 48 -10.92 15.54 15.87
N PHE A 49 -11.80 14.92 15.09
CA PHE A 49 -13.21 14.73 15.45
C PHE A 49 -13.53 13.35 16.01
N LEU A 50 -12.70 12.35 15.76
CA LEU A 50 -12.90 11.00 16.29
C LEU A 50 -11.76 10.55 17.21
N PRO A 51 -11.16 11.38 18.09
CA PRO A 51 -10.00 10.94 18.87
C PRO A 51 -10.37 9.76 19.79
N PRO A 52 -9.43 8.84 20.06
CA PRO A 52 -9.71 7.64 20.85
C PRO A 52 -10.11 7.95 22.31
N SER A 53 -9.82 9.17 22.80
CA SER A 53 -10.25 9.63 24.13
C SER A 53 -11.76 9.92 24.22
N SER A 54 -12.43 10.24 23.11
CA SER A 54 -13.86 10.58 23.09
C SER A 54 -14.71 9.65 22.23
N THR A 55 -14.09 8.82 21.39
CA THR A 55 -14.78 7.97 20.44
C THR A 55 -14.40 6.51 20.64
N GLY A 56 -15.40 5.66 20.83
CA GLY A 56 -15.19 4.23 21.05
C GLY A 56 -14.52 3.52 19.85
N PRO A 57 -13.78 2.41 20.10
CA PRO A 57 -13.08 1.66 19.05
C PRO A 57 -13.99 1.18 17.92
N PHE A 58 -15.22 0.75 18.24
CA PHE A 58 -16.20 0.30 17.24
C PHE A 58 -16.45 1.34 16.15
N THR A 59 -16.75 2.59 16.56
CA THR A 59 -17.02 3.69 15.63
C THR A 59 -15.79 4.04 14.80
N ARG A 60 -14.61 4.09 15.43
CA ARG A 60 -13.35 4.36 14.71
C ARG A 60 -13.04 3.28 13.67
N HIS A 61 -13.24 2.01 14.00
CA HIS A 61 -13.08 0.90 13.06
C HIS A 61 -14.06 1.00 11.89
N LEU A 62 -15.34 1.24 12.18
CA LEU A 62 -16.40 1.34 11.19
C LEU A 62 -16.15 2.49 10.22
N VAL A 63 -15.84 3.69 10.73
CA VAL A 63 -15.54 4.87 9.92
C VAL A 63 -14.30 4.64 9.06
N ALA A 64 -13.23 4.09 9.64
CA ALA A 64 -12.00 3.83 8.90
C ALA A 64 -12.24 2.85 7.73
N ALA A 65 -13.02 1.80 7.95
CA ALA A 65 -13.39 0.81 6.93
C ALA A 65 -14.33 1.41 5.88
N ALA A 66 -15.36 2.15 6.30
CA ALA A 66 -16.35 2.74 5.41
C ALA A 66 -15.73 3.76 4.46
N LEU A 67 -14.85 4.65 4.97
CA LEU A 67 -14.11 5.59 4.13
C LEU A 67 -13.17 4.88 3.16
N GLY A 68 -12.51 3.81 3.61
CA GLY A 68 -11.60 3.06 2.75
C GLY A 68 -12.34 2.37 1.61
N LEU A 69 -13.46 1.69 1.91
CA LEU A 69 -14.33 1.11 0.90
C LEU A 69 -14.88 2.18 -0.05
N TYR A 70 -15.31 3.33 0.47
CA TYR A 70 -15.77 4.44 -0.37
C TYR A 70 -14.69 4.87 -1.37
N PHE A 71 -13.45 5.10 -0.93
CA PHE A 71 -12.35 5.45 -1.84
C PHE A 71 -12.01 4.33 -2.81
N ALA A 72 -12.08 3.06 -2.39
CA ALA A 72 -11.90 1.92 -3.29
C ALA A 72 -12.97 1.86 -4.39
N PHE A 73 -14.25 2.00 -4.05
CA PHE A 73 -15.34 2.04 -5.03
C PHE A 73 -15.24 3.28 -5.93
N PHE A 74 -14.79 4.42 -5.41
CA PHE A 74 -14.59 5.62 -6.22
C PHE A 74 -13.50 5.41 -7.28
N CYS A 75 -12.36 4.82 -6.91
CA CYS A 75 -11.22 4.61 -7.81
C CYS A 75 -11.40 3.41 -8.75
N PHE A 76 -12.01 2.32 -8.29
CA PHE A 76 -12.02 1.02 -8.99
C PHE A 76 -13.42 0.48 -9.29
N GLY A 77 -14.49 1.19 -8.89
CA GLY A 77 -15.87 0.76 -9.12
C GLY A 77 -16.14 -0.64 -8.57
N TRP A 78 -16.78 -1.47 -9.38
CA TRP A 78 -17.14 -2.85 -9.00
C TRP A 78 -15.94 -3.75 -8.72
N TYR A 79 -14.74 -3.43 -9.25
CA TYR A 79 -13.55 -4.22 -8.95
C TYR A 79 -13.13 -4.13 -7.47
N ALA A 80 -13.57 -3.10 -6.74
CA ALA A 80 -13.39 -3.02 -5.29
C ALA A 80 -14.05 -4.21 -4.55
N LEU A 81 -15.04 -4.90 -5.15
CA LEU A 81 -15.60 -6.14 -4.60
C LEU A 81 -14.55 -7.25 -4.49
N HIS A 82 -13.53 -7.28 -5.34
CA HIS A 82 -12.43 -8.25 -5.20
C HIS A 82 -11.67 -8.08 -3.87
N PHE A 83 -11.63 -6.86 -3.31
CA PHE A 83 -10.94 -6.57 -2.05
C PHE A 83 -11.72 -7.21 -0.89
N LEU A 84 -13.05 -7.08 -0.92
CA LEU A 84 -13.96 -7.68 0.04
C LEU A 84 -13.99 -9.20 -0.11
N LEU A 85 -14.02 -9.72 -1.35
CA LEU A 85 -14.05 -11.15 -1.61
C LEU A 85 -12.76 -11.83 -1.14
N GLN A 86 -11.58 -11.26 -1.44
CA GLN A 86 -10.31 -11.79 -0.96
C GLN A 86 -10.22 -11.79 0.58
N SER A 87 -10.60 -10.67 1.20
CA SER A 87 -10.61 -10.53 2.66
C SER A 87 -11.62 -11.50 3.30
N GLY A 88 -12.84 -11.60 2.76
CA GLY A 88 -13.88 -12.50 3.27
C GLY A 88 -13.52 -13.97 3.13
N LEU A 89 -13.03 -14.38 1.95
CA LEU A 89 -12.62 -15.77 1.68
C LEU A 89 -11.54 -16.20 2.67
N THR A 90 -10.50 -15.38 2.85
CA THR A 90 -9.39 -15.72 3.74
C THR A 90 -9.78 -15.65 5.21
N TYR A 91 -10.68 -14.76 5.62
CA TYR A 91 -11.23 -14.76 6.97
C TYR A 91 -12.03 -16.03 7.27
N VAL A 92 -12.86 -16.50 6.34
CA VAL A 92 -13.56 -17.79 6.47
C VAL A 92 -12.55 -18.93 6.61
N ILE A 93 -11.48 -18.95 5.81
CA ILE A 93 -10.40 -19.93 5.96
C ILE A 93 -9.73 -19.85 7.34
N MET A 94 -9.51 -18.65 7.90
CA MET A 94 -8.97 -18.49 9.25
C MET A 94 -9.91 -19.06 10.33
N LEU A 95 -11.23 -18.96 10.14
CA LEU A 95 -12.20 -19.52 11.09
C LEU A 95 -12.32 -21.04 10.99
N LEU A 96 -12.21 -21.60 9.78
CA LEU A 96 -12.34 -23.04 9.54
C LEU A 96 -11.03 -23.80 9.81
N THR A 97 -9.89 -23.15 9.63
CA THR A 97 -8.57 -23.78 9.79
C THR A 97 -8.06 -23.52 11.20
N GLY A 98 -7.72 -24.56 11.96
CA GLY A 98 -7.05 -24.40 13.25
C GLY A 98 -5.74 -23.61 13.14
N ALA A 99 -5.34 -22.93 14.22
CA ALA A 99 -4.18 -22.04 14.26
C ALA A 99 -2.87 -22.68 13.75
N GLN A 100 -2.73 -24.00 13.88
CA GLN A 100 -1.57 -24.76 13.38
C GLN A 100 -1.34 -24.61 11.86
N HIS A 101 -2.40 -24.65 11.05
CA HIS A 101 -2.29 -24.66 9.58
C HIS A 101 -2.75 -23.35 8.93
N MET A 102 -3.31 -22.43 9.72
CA MET A 102 -3.92 -21.18 9.24
C MET A 102 -3.04 -20.37 8.29
N HIS A 103 -1.76 -20.19 8.65
CA HIS A 103 -0.83 -19.38 7.87
C HIS A 103 -0.58 -19.93 6.47
N ARG A 104 -0.44 -21.26 6.33
CA ARG A 104 -0.23 -21.92 5.02
C ARG A 104 -1.48 -21.84 4.16
N SER A 105 -2.64 -22.15 4.73
CA SER A 105 -3.92 -22.09 4.01
C SER A 105 -4.24 -20.67 3.54
N CYS A 106 -4.06 -19.67 4.42
CA CYS A 106 -4.29 -18.27 4.05
C CYS A 106 -3.30 -17.78 2.99
N LEU A 107 -2.03 -18.16 3.09
CA LEU A 107 -1.01 -17.82 2.09
C LEU A 107 -1.38 -18.40 0.73
N LEU A 108 -1.71 -19.69 0.67
CA LEU A 108 -2.10 -20.37 -0.56
C LEU A 108 -3.33 -19.72 -1.18
N VAL A 109 -4.40 -19.52 -0.41
CA VAL A 109 -5.67 -18.97 -0.92
C VAL A 109 -5.51 -17.52 -1.35
N ALA A 110 -4.86 -16.68 -0.55
CA ALA A 110 -4.66 -15.26 -0.88
C ALA A 110 -3.78 -15.07 -2.12
N LEU A 111 -2.66 -15.80 -2.22
CA LEU A 111 -1.78 -15.72 -3.40
C LEU A 111 -2.44 -16.31 -4.63
N SER A 112 -3.19 -17.42 -4.51
CA SER A 112 -3.91 -18.02 -5.65
C SER A 112 -4.97 -17.06 -6.19
N TYR A 113 -5.76 -16.46 -5.30
CA TYR A 113 -6.78 -15.49 -5.70
C TYR A 113 -6.16 -14.25 -6.36
N LEU A 114 -5.12 -13.67 -5.77
CA LEU A 114 -4.38 -12.57 -6.36
C LEU A 114 -3.80 -12.94 -7.73
N SER A 115 -3.24 -14.14 -7.87
CA SER A 115 -2.69 -14.65 -9.14
C SER A 115 -3.76 -14.77 -10.20
N LEU A 116 -4.95 -15.29 -9.85
CA LEU A 116 -6.10 -15.35 -10.77
C LEU A 116 -6.54 -13.95 -11.23
N CYS A 117 -6.58 -12.97 -10.33
CA CYS A 117 -6.89 -11.58 -10.69
C CYS A 117 -5.81 -10.97 -11.57
N GLN A 118 -4.53 -11.24 -11.33
CA GLN A 118 -3.43 -10.77 -12.19
C GLN A 118 -3.48 -11.42 -13.57
N ILE A 119 -3.74 -12.72 -13.66
CA ILE A 119 -3.90 -13.46 -14.92
C ILE A 119 -5.10 -12.90 -15.69
N SER A 120 -6.25 -12.78 -15.02
CA SER A 120 -7.45 -12.17 -15.61
C SER A 120 -7.16 -10.76 -16.12
N ARG A 121 -6.42 -9.96 -15.34
CA ARG A 121 -5.99 -8.62 -15.76
C ARG A 121 -5.20 -8.67 -17.08
N VAL A 122 -4.24 -9.58 -17.21
CA VAL A 122 -3.40 -9.71 -18.40
C VAL A 122 -4.17 -10.19 -19.64
N TYR A 123 -5.09 -11.15 -19.48
CA TYR A 123 -5.77 -11.77 -20.62
C TYR A 123 -7.09 -11.10 -21.01
N VAL A 124 -7.76 -10.42 -20.08
CA VAL A 124 -9.04 -9.75 -20.32
C VAL A 124 -8.85 -8.26 -20.64
N PHE A 125 -7.82 -7.63 -20.09
CA PHE A 125 -7.50 -6.23 -20.34
C PHE A 125 -6.19 -6.19 -21.10
N ASP A 126 -6.29 -5.95 -22.41
CA ASP A 126 -5.12 -5.70 -23.25
C ASP A 126 -4.20 -4.68 -22.55
N TYR A 127 -2.89 -4.95 -22.53
CA TYR A 127 -1.88 -4.22 -21.74
C TYR A 127 -1.89 -2.69 -21.97
N GLY A 128 -2.56 -2.22 -23.04
CA GLY A 128 -2.69 -0.83 -23.45
C GLY A 128 -3.84 -0.04 -22.81
N MET A 129 -4.68 -0.64 -21.96
CA MET A 129 -5.63 0.15 -21.17
C MET A 129 -4.91 0.77 -19.96
N TYR A 130 -4.71 2.09 -19.99
CA TYR A 130 -4.18 2.91 -18.89
C TYR A 130 -5.16 3.01 -17.71
N SER A 131 -5.75 1.88 -17.30
CA SER A 131 -6.65 1.82 -16.16
C SER A 131 -5.87 1.71 -14.84
N ALA A 132 -6.44 2.24 -13.76
CA ALA A 132 -5.85 2.10 -12.42
C ALA A 132 -5.87 0.62 -12.04
N ASP A 133 -4.68 0.06 -11.81
CA ASP A 133 -4.51 -1.35 -11.49
C ASP A 133 -5.11 -1.69 -10.11
N PHE A 134 -6.33 -2.25 -10.11
CA PHE A 134 -7.03 -2.69 -8.90
C PHE A 134 -6.26 -3.80 -8.16
N THR A 135 -5.36 -4.51 -8.84
CA THR A 135 -4.54 -5.55 -8.21
C THR A 135 -3.45 -4.96 -7.30
N GLY A 136 -3.11 -3.68 -7.46
CA GLY A 136 -2.20 -2.94 -6.58
C GLY A 136 -2.64 -2.97 -5.11
N PRO A 137 -3.83 -2.43 -4.78
CA PRO A 137 -4.48 -2.60 -3.48
C PRO A 137 -4.59 -4.06 -3.02
N MET A 138 -4.91 -4.98 -3.93
CA MET A 138 -5.02 -6.41 -3.58
C MET A 138 -3.69 -7.00 -3.12
N MET A 139 -2.56 -6.60 -3.71
CA MET A 139 -1.23 -7.00 -3.22
C MET A 139 -1.02 -6.58 -1.77
N VAL A 140 -1.36 -5.34 -1.42
CA VAL A 140 -1.28 -4.82 -0.05
C VAL A 140 -2.19 -5.60 0.90
N ILE A 141 -3.42 -5.90 0.50
CA ILE A 141 -4.36 -6.71 1.27
C ILE A 141 -3.82 -8.14 1.47
N THR A 142 -3.26 -8.77 0.43
CA THR A 142 -2.60 -10.09 0.53
C THR A 142 -1.50 -10.08 1.59
N GLN A 143 -0.64 -9.07 1.58
CA GLN A 143 0.43 -8.95 2.58
C GLN A 143 -0.13 -8.83 4.00
N LYS A 144 -1.19 -8.03 4.19
CA LYS A 144 -1.83 -7.81 5.49
C LYS A 144 -2.49 -9.09 6.02
N ILE A 145 -3.26 -9.79 5.18
CA ILE A 145 -3.93 -11.06 5.50
C ILE A 145 -2.92 -12.13 5.88
N THR A 146 -1.89 -12.31 5.05
CA THR A 146 -0.90 -13.37 5.27
C THR A 146 -0.03 -13.08 6.48
N SER A 147 0.39 -11.82 6.68
CA SER A 147 1.09 -11.40 7.91
C SER A 147 0.27 -11.74 9.15
N LEU A 148 -1.00 -11.34 9.16
CA LEU A 148 -1.93 -11.62 10.26
C LEU A 148 -2.08 -13.13 10.51
N ALA A 149 -2.20 -13.94 9.46
CA ALA A 149 -2.28 -15.39 9.60
C ALA A 149 -1.02 -16.01 10.24
N PHE A 150 0.16 -15.52 9.85
CA PHE A 150 1.44 -15.92 10.45
C PHE A 150 1.56 -15.45 11.91
N GLU A 151 1.12 -14.23 12.21
CA GLU A 151 1.13 -13.65 13.56
C GLU A 151 0.18 -14.37 14.52
N ILE A 152 -0.99 -14.81 14.03
CA ILE A 152 -1.94 -15.67 14.78
C ILE A 152 -1.35 -17.06 15.02
N HIS A 153 -0.75 -17.67 13.99
CA HIS A 153 -0.08 -18.96 14.14
C HIS A 153 1.01 -18.91 15.21
N ASP A 154 1.87 -17.89 15.17
CA ASP A 154 2.91 -17.72 16.19
C ASP A 154 2.34 -17.54 17.59
N GLY A 155 1.24 -16.79 17.74
CA GLY A 155 0.66 -16.49 19.05
C GLY A 155 -0.24 -17.59 19.64
N MET A 156 -0.86 -18.43 18.82
CA MET A 156 -1.84 -19.43 19.27
C MET A 156 -1.40 -20.88 19.08
N ALA A 157 -0.42 -21.15 18.22
CA ALA A 157 -0.01 -22.51 17.87
C ALA A 157 1.44 -22.86 18.22
N ARG A 158 2.29 -21.86 18.53
CA ARG A 158 3.70 -22.06 18.91
C ARG A 158 3.95 -21.71 20.38
N PRO A 159 4.81 -22.47 21.09
CA PRO A 159 5.31 -22.08 22.40
C PRO A 159 6.11 -20.77 22.35
N GLU A 160 5.98 -19.93 23.37
CA GLU A 160 6.63 -18.62 23.40
C GLU A 160 8.17 -18.74 23.40
N GLU A 161 8.73 -19.80 23.96
CA GLU A 161 10.17 -20.07 24.03
C GLU A 161 10.79 -20.24 22.64
N GLN A 162 10.01 -20.71 21.66
CA GLN A 162 10.47 -20.95 20.30
C GLN A 162 10.37 -19.70 19.40
N LEU A 163 9.76 -18.62 19.90
CA LEU A 163 9.57 -17.40 19.13
C LEU A 163 10.81 -16.50 19.23
N THR A 164 11.25 -15.98 18.10
CA THR A 164 12.23 -14.88 18.08
C THR A 164 11.65 -13.63 18.75
N PRO A 165 12.49 -12.71 19.27
CA PRO A 165 12.01 -11.47 19.90
C PRO A 165 11.04 -10.66 19.03
N GLY A 166 11.28 -10.62 17.71
CA GLY A 166 10.38 -9.95 16.76
C GLY A 166 9.04 -10.66 16.59
N GLN A 167 9.03 -11.99 16.57
CA GLN A 167 7.79 -12.77 16.53
C GLN A 167 6.97 -12.58 17.80
N LYS A 168 7.61 -12.56 18.98
CA LYS A 168 6.92 -12.29 20.26
C LYS A 168 6.18 -10.96 20.25
N LEU A 169 6.80 -9.91 19.70
CA LEU A 169 6.19 -8.58 19.61
C LEU A 169 4.96 -8.55 18.68
N LEU A 170 4.98 -9.35 17.62
CA LEU A 170 3.93 -9.38 16.60
C LEU A 170 2.89 -10.48 16.85
N ALA A 171 3.17 -11.42 17.74
CA ALA A 171 2.30 -12.57 18.01
C ALA A 171 0.89 -12.13 18.43
N ILE A 172 -0.12 -12.77 17.85
CA ILE A 172 -1.52 -12.48 18.10
C ILE A 172 -2.14 -13.69 18.80
N ARG A 173 -2.62 -13.46 20.03
CA ARG A 173 -3.14 -14.52 20.91
C ARG A 173 -4.67 -14.64 20.90
N ARG A 174 -5.35 -13.85 20.06
CA ARG A 174 -6.81 -13.88 19.90
C ARG A 174 -7.19 -13.71 18.44
N MET A 175 -8.27 -14.37 18.03
CA MET A 175 -8.85 -14.12 16.71
C MET A 175 -9.42 -12.70 16.64
N PRO A 176 -9.12 -11.93 15.58
CA PRO A 176 -9.79 -10.66 15.27
C PRO A 176 -11.30 -10.87 15.14
N SER A 177 -12.08 -9.91 15.61
CA SER A 177 -13.49 -9.82 15.22
C SER A 177 -13.61 -9.47 13.73
N PRO A 178 -14.76 -9.74 13.08
CA PRO A 178 -14.98 -9.37 11.68
C PRO A 178 -14.76 -7.87 11.44
N LEU A 179 -15.21 -7.01 12.36
CA LEU A 179 -15.02 -5.57 12.24
C LEU A 179 -13.55 -5.17 12.29
N GLU A 180 -12.79 -5.67 13.26
CA GLU A 180 -11.35 -5.40 13.37
C GLU A 180 -10.60 -5.89 12.13
N TYR A 181 -10.94 -7.08 11.62
CA TYR A 181 -10.32 -7.68 10.45
C TYR A 181 -10.60 -6.89 9.16
N PHE A 182 -11.87 -6.57 8.87
CA PHE A 182 -12.23 -5.81 7.68
C PHE A 182 -11.75 -4.36 7.77
N SER A 183 -11.80 -3.76 8.97
CA SER A 183 -11.23 -2.44 9.21
C SER A 183 -9.71 -2.45 8.99
N TYR A 184 -8.99 -3.47 9.49
CA TYR A 184 -7.57 -3.60 9.25
C TYR A 184 -7.27 -3.73 7.76
N ASN A 185 -7.97 -4.57 7.00
CA ASN A 185 -7.69 -4.76 5.58
C ASN A 185 -8.11 -3.55 4.72
N CYS A 186 -9.30 -2.99 4.98
CA CYS A 186 -9.96 -2.01 4.12
C CYS A 186 -9.95 -0.57 4.68
N ASN A 187 -9.02 -0.19 5.56
CA ASN A 187 -8.97 1.17 6.08
C ASN A 187 -8.52 2.20 5.03
N PHE A 188 -9.07 3.41 5.11
CA PHE A 188 -8.72 4.51 4.21
C PHE A 188 -7.27 4.98 4.30
N LEU A 189 -6.55 4.70 5.40
CA LEU A 189 -5.17 5.16 5.61
C LEU A 189 -4.17 4.50 4.66
N GLY A 190 -4.49 3.33 4.10
CA GLY A 190 -3.58 2.60 3.24
C GLY A 190 -4.22 1.72 2.18
N ILE A 191 -5.54 1.73 2.00
CA ILE A 191 -6.22 0.86 1.02
C ILE A 191 -5.75 1.10 -0.42
N LEU A 192 -5.43 2.35 -0.80
CA LEU A 192 -5.08 2.67 -2.18
C LEU A 192 -3.62 2.35 -2.53
N ALA A 193 -2.68 2.57 -1.61
CA ALA A 193 -1.24 2.51 -1.91
C ALA A 193 -0.35 1.95 -0.79
N GLY A 194 -0.93 1.45 0.31
CA GLY A 194 -0.19 1.21 1.54
C GLY A 194 0.15 2.53 2.24
N PRO A 195 1.19 2.58 3.09
CA PRO A 195 2.05 1.47 3.50
C PRO A 195 1.30 0.40 4.30
N THR A 196 1.85 -0.83 4.31
CA THR A 196 1.32 -1.90 5.17
C THR A 196 1.85 -1.71 6.60
N CYS A 197 1.11 -2.21 7.59
CA CYS A 197 1.50 -2.12 9.00
C CYS A 197 1.14 -3.43 9.71
N SER A 198 1.69 -3.66 10.90
CA SER A 198 1.30 -4.82 11.70
C SER A 198 -0.14 -4.67 12.21
N TYR A 199 -0.84 -5.78 12.40
CA TYR A 199 -2.18 -5.76 12.96
C TYR A 199 -2.19 -5.17 14.38
N ASN A 200 -1.20 -5.51 15.21
CA ASN A 200 -1.04 -4.97 16.56
C ASN A 200 -0.81 -3.45 16.60
N ASP A 201 -0.14 -2.87 15.60
CA ASP A 201 -0.02 -1.41 15.47
C ASP A 201 -1.35 -0.78 15.07
N TYR A 202 -2.04 -1.35 14.09
CA TYR A 202 -3.33 -0.85 13.63
C TYR A 202 -4.39 -0.84 14.74
N ILE A 203 -4.58 -1.98 15.43
CA ILE A 203 -5.55 -2.07 16.53
C ILE A 203 -5.15 -1.13 17.67
N GLY A 204 -3.86 -1.07 18.04
CA GLY A 204 -3.38 -0.17 19.07
C GLY A 204 -3.60 1.32 18.74
N PHE A 205 -3.56 1.68 17.45
CA PHE A 205 -3.88 3.03 16.97
C PHE A 205 -5.39 3.32 17.01
N ILE A 206 -6.23 2.39 16.54
CA ILE A 206 -7.68 2.59 16.54
C ILE A 206 -8.22 2.65 17.97
N GLU A 207 -7.74 1.81 18.87
CA GLU A 207 -8.15 1.78 20.28
C GLU A 207 -7.46 2.83 21.15
N GLY A 208 -6.45 3.54 20.62
CA GLY A 208 -5.70 4.56 21.37
C GLY A 208 -4.68 4.02 22.39
N ARG A 209 -4.49 2.69 22.48
CA ARG A 209 -3.51 2.05 23.39
C ARG A 209 -2.06 2.46 23.12
N LYS A 210 -1.74 2.87 21.89
CA LYS A 210 -0.41 3.31 21.46
C LYS A 210 -0.31 4.83 21.27
N SER A 211 -1.23 5.60 21.86
CA SER A 211 -1.19 7.06 21.82
C SER A 211 -0.13 7.55 22.81
N GLU A 212 0.97 8.10 22.30
CA GLU A 212 2.04 8.69 23.11
C GLU A 212 1.65 10.13 23.51
N PRO A 213 1.44 10.44 24.80
CA PRO A 213 1.03 11.79 25.25
C PRO A 213 2.07 12.88 24.93
N SER A 214 3.33 12.47 24.75
CA SER A 214 4.47 13.33 24.43
C SER A 214 4.66 13.56 22.93
N ALA A 215 3.81 12.99 22.07
CA ALA A 215 3.94 13.15 20.62
C ALA A 215 3.71 14.63 20.22
N PRO A 216 4.62 15.25 19.46
CA PRO A 216 4.42 16.60 18.97
C PRO A 216 3.34 16.62 17.88
N SER A 217 2.91 17.83 17.49
CA SER A 217 1.97 17.98 16.38
C SER A 217 2.57 17.40 15.09
N PRO A 218 1.86 16.51 14.37
CA PRO A 218 2.33 15.96 13.09
C PRO A 218 2.33 16.98 11.94
N ASN A 219 1.72 18.15 12.12
CA ASN A 219 1.38 19.05 11.01
C ASN A 219 2.61 19.49 10.20
N THR A 220 3.73 19.78 10.88
CA THR A 220 4.98 20.19 10.23
C THR A 220 5.54 19.07 9.35
N GLU A 221 5.51 17.83 9.84
CA GLU A 221 6.03 16.67 9.11
C GLU A 221 5.10 16.23 7.97
N VAL A 222 3.79 16.35 8.18
CA VAL A 222 2.80 16.17 7.11
C VAL A 222 3.04 17.20 6.00
N ALA A 223 3.21 18.49 6.34
CA ALA A 223 3.48 19.53 5.35
C ALA A 223 4.77 19.23 4.55
N LYS A 224 5.86 18.84 5.22
CA LYS A 224 7.11 18.42 4.56
C LYS A 224 6.88 17.25 3.60
N LYS A 225 6.21 16.18 4.04
CA LYS A 225 5.93 14.99 3.20
C LYS A 225 5.03 15.32 2.01
N VAL A 226 4.01 16.17 2.21
CA VAL A 226 3.15 16.67 1.13
C VAL A 226 3.95 17.47 0.11
N SER A 227 4.80 18.41 0.56
CA SER A 227 5.68 19.18 -0.33
C SER A 227 6.63 18.29 -1.11
N THR A 228 7.30 17.32 -0.46
CA THR A 228 8.17 16.33 -1.12
C THR A 228 7.39 15.50 -2.14
N SER A 229 6.19 15.05 -1.79
CA SER A 229 5.33 14.26 -2.67
C SER A 229 4.97 15.06 -3.94
N PHE A 230 4.47 16.29 -3.80
CA PHE A 230 4.16 17.14 -4.96
C PHE A 230 5.40 17.51 -5.78
N PHE A 231 6.55 17.73 -5.13
CA PHE A 231 7.81 17.91 -5.85
C PHE A 231 8.14 16.69 -6.72
N CYS A 232 8.04 15.47 -6.18
CA CYS A 232 8.24 14.24 -6.95
C CYS A 232 7.23 14.08 -8.10
N LEU A 233 5.98 14.51 -7.91
CA LEU A 233 4.98 14.52 -8.98
C LEU A 233 5.37 15.50 -10.10
N LEU A 234 5.80 16.72 -9.76
CA LEU A 234 6.26 17.70 -10.73
C LEU A 234 7.47 17.18 -11.53
N VAL A 235 8.44 16.57 -10.85
CA VAL A 235 9.59 15.91 -11.50
C VAL A 235 9.11 14.79 -12.43
N PHE A 236 8.21 13.92 -11.98
CA PHE A 236 7.66 12.86 -12.82
C PHE A 236 7.00 13.43 -14.09
N LEU A 237 6.07 14.36 -13.95
CA LEU A 237 5.32 14.95 -15.07
C LEU A 237 6.21 15.72 -16.05
N SER A 238 7.34 16.26 -15.57
CA SER A 238 8.30 16.98 -16.40
C SER A 238 9.21 16.02 -17.18
N VAL A 239 9.71 14.97 -16.52
CA VAL A 239 10.78 14.11 -17.06
C VAL A 239 10.22 12.89 -17.80
N CYS A 240 9.03 12.38 -17.44
CA CYS A 240 8.44 11.20 -18.09
C CYS A 240 8.16 11.42 -19.59
N LYS A 241 7.92 12.67 -20.00
CA LYS A 241 7.72 13.06 -21.41
C LYS A 241 9.02 13.07 -22.22
N VAL A 242 10.17 13.23 -21.56
CA VAL A 242 11.48 13.29 -22.21
C VAL A 242 11.99 11.90 -22.58
N PHE A 243 11.73 10.91 -21.72
CA PHE A 243 12.14 9.52 -21.90
C PHE A 243 10.93 8.58 -21.81
N PRO A 244 10.06 8.54 -22.85
CA PRO A 244 8.90 7.64 -22.88
C PRO A 244 9.33 6.18 -22.80
N VAL A 245 8.67 5.41 -21.94
CA VAL A 245 9.01 3.99 -21.69
C VAL A 245 8.64 3.13 -22.90
N GLU A 246 7.60 3.51 -23.62
CA GLU A 246 7.04 2.83 -24.78
C GLU A 246 8.08 2.71 -25.92
N ARG A 247 9.02 3.66 -26.00
CA ARG A 247 10.11 3.62 -26.98
C ARG A 247 11.03 2.41 -26.81
N ASN A 248 11.09 1.77 -25.64
CA ASN A 248 11.90 0.56 -25.44
C ASN A 248 11.43 -0.64 -26.26
N ILE A 249 10.16 -0.66 -26.66
CA ILE A 249 9.54 -1.75 -27.43
C ILE A 249 9.20 -1.34 -28.86
N ASP A 250 9.63 -0.16 -29.27
CA ASP A 250 9.40 0.38 -30.61
C ASP A 250 10.34 -0.30 -31.63
N ASP A 251 9.76 -0.88 -32.68
CA ASP A 251 10.49 -1.68 -33.67
C ASP A 251 11.55 -0.86 -34.42
N ASP A 252 11.27 0.43 -34.69
CA ASP A 252 12.21 1.34 -35.33
C ASP A 252 13.40 1.63 -34.41
N PHE A 253 13.15 1.87 -33.12
CA PHE A 253 14.21 2.05 -32.13
C PHE A 253 15.08 0.78 -31.98
N LEU A 254 14.44 -0.38 -31.89
CA LEU A 254 15.13 -1.67 -31.71
C LEU A 254 15.99 -2.04 -32.92
N SER A 255 15.56 -1.70 -34.13
CA SER A 255 16.28 -1.99 -35.38
C SER A 255 17.39 -0.97 -35.70
N SER A 256 17.20 0.31 -35.36
CA SER A 256 18.11 1.40 -35.72
C SER A 256 19.19 1.72 -34.68
N THR A 257 18.99 1.31 -33.42
CA THR A 257 19.86 1.74 -32.30
C THR A 257 20.81 0.63 -31.84
N PRO A 258 22.10 0.91 -31.59
CA PRO A 258 23.04 -0.07 -31.03
C PRO A 258 22.57 -0.63 -29.67
N ARG A 259 22.85 -1.91 -29.40
CA ARG A 259 22.42 -2.60 -28.16
C ARG A 259 22.82 -1.88 -26.88
N CYS A 260 24.02 -1.30 -26.80
CA CYS A 260 24.45 -0.53 -25.63
C CYS A 260 23.58 0.70 -25.39
N ALA A 261 23.20 1.42 -26.46
CA ALA A 261 22.32 2.59 -26.36
C ALA A 261 20.88 2.19 -26.00
N GLN A 262 20.40 1.01 -26.43
CA GLN A 262 19.12 0.46 -25.99
C GLN A 262 19.11 0.21 -24.47
N VAL A 263 20.17 -0.40 -23.92
CA VAL A 263 20.29 -0.65 -22.46
C VAL A 263 20.39 0.65 -21.67
N ILE A 264 21.15 1.64 -22.16
CA ILE A 264 21.24 2.96 -21.51
C ILE A 264 19.88 3.65 -21.53
N TYR A 265 19.17 3.63 -22.66
CA TYR A 265 17.84 4.21 -22.76
C TYR A 265 16.84 3.52 -21.85
N LEU A 266 16.87 2.18 -21.78
CA LEU A 266 16.05 1.40 -20.85
C LEU A 266 16.29 1.83 -19.41
N TYR A 267 17.55 1.95 -19.00
CA TYR A 267 17.90 2.41 -17.66
C TYR A 267 17.37 3.83 -17.38
N LEU A 268 17.62 4.77 -18.30
CA LEU A 268 17.17 6.15 -18.17
C LEU A 268 15.63 6.24 -18.13
N SER A 269 14.94 5.61 -19.07
CA SER A 269 13.47 5.61 -19.12
C SER A 269 12.83 4.99 -17.88
N MET A 270 13.43 3.93 -17.30
CA MET A 270 12.94 3.39 -16.02
C MET A 270 13.22 4.35 -14.86
N LEU A 271 14.38 5.00 -14.83
CA LEU A 271 14.74 6.01 -13.82
C LEU A 271 13.73 7.15 -13.77
N THR A 272 13.27 7.64 -14.93
CA THR A 272 12.31 8.76 -15.02
C THR A 272 10.91 8.38 -14.57
N THR A 273 10.56 7.09 -14.52
CA THR A 273 9.28 6.65 -13.94
C THR A 273 9.30 6.55 -12.42
N ARG A 274 10.48 6.41 -11.80
CA ARG A 274 10.61 6.19 -10.35
C ARG A 274 9.94 7.26 -9.48
N PRO A 275 10.00 8.57 -9.80
CA PRO A 275 9.39 9.62 -8.98
C PRO A 275 7.87 9.48 -8.79
N LYS A 276 7.16 8.77 -9.67
CA LYS A 276 5.72 8.47 -9.48
C LYS A 276 5.46 7.64 -8.21
N TYR A 277 6.35 6.71 -7.88
CA TYR A 277 6.25 5.90 -6.66
C TYR A 277 6.59 6.74 -5.42
N TYR A 278 7.56 7.66 -5.54
CA TYR A 278 7.89 8.61 -4.48
C TYR A 278 6.71 9.51 -4.14
N PHE A 279 6.03 10.05 -5.16
CA PHE A 279 4.81 10.80 -4.98
C PHE A 279 3.77 9.99 -4.20
N VAL A 280 3.36 8.84 -4.71
CA VAL A 280 2.25 8.05 -4.16
C VAL A 280 2.56 7.55 -2.75
N TRP A 281 3.72 6.93 -2.52
CA TRP A 281 4.05 6.36 -1.21
C TRP A 281 4.38 7.42 -0.15
N THR A 282 4.96 8.56 -0.53
CA THR A 282 5.18 9.67 0.42
C THR A 282 3.87 10.35 0.79
N LEU A 283 2.93 10.48 -0.15
CA LEU A 283 1.59 11.00 0.16
C LEU A 283 0.84 10.06 1.11
N ALA A 284 0.92 8.75 0.86
CA ALA A 284 0.29 7.77 1.73
C ALA A 284 0.90 7.75 3.15
N ASP A 285 2.21 7.92 3.27
CA ASP A 285 2.89 8.15 4.54
C ASP A 285 2.41 9.45 5.21
N ALA A 286 2.22 10.54 4.45
CA ALA A 286 1.64 11.78 4.96
C ALA A 286 0.20 11.60 5.50
N ILE A 287 -0.64 10.79 4.85
CA ILE A 287 -2.00 10.45 5.31
C ILE A 287 -1.95 9.74 6.67
N ASN A 288 -1.06 8.76 6.84
CA ASN A 288 -0.90 8.05 8.10
C ASN A 288 -0.42 8.99 9.23
N ASN A 289 0.51 9.89 8.93
CA ASN A 289 0.96 10.91 9.88
C ASN A 289 -0.14 11.92 10.21
N ALA A 290 -0.94 12.34 9.23
CA ALA A 290 -2.06 13.24 9.43
C ALA A 290 -3.13 12.62 10.35
N ALA A 291 -3.34 11.31 10.29
CA ALA A 291 -4.21 10.58 11.20
C ALA A 291 -3.61 10.40 12.62
N GLY A 292 -2.32 10.69 12.80
CA GLY A 292 -1.59 10.49 14.06
C GLY A 292 -1.00 9.08 14.23
N PHE A 293 -0.91 8.28 13.15
CA PHE A 293 -0.45 6.89 13.23
C PHE A 293 1.06 6.70 13.06
N GLY A 294 1.77 7.67 12.45
CA GLY A 294 3.16 7.47 12.03
C GLY A 294 4.25 7.86 13.05
N PHE A 295 3.91 8.30 14.27
CA PHE A 295 4.91 8.67 15.29
C PHE A 295 5.69 7.46 15.83
N ASN A 296 7.01 7.59 15.91
CA ASN A 296 7.97 6.53 16.26
C ASN A 296 8.97 6.97 17.35
N GLY A 297 8.49 7.75 18.31
CA GLY A 297 9.31 8.27 19.41
C GLY A 297 10.32 9.33 18.97
N TYR A 298 11.33 9.55 19.81
CA TYR A 298 12.38 10.52 19.60
C TYR A 298 13.69 9.85 19.17
N GLY A 299 14.43 10.51 18.27
CA GLY A 299 15.79 10.12 17.89
C GLY A 299 16.80 10.42 19.00
N SER A 300 18.05 9.96 18.80
CA SER A 300 19.16 10.25 19.70
C SER A 300 19.51 11.75 19.77
N ASP A 301 19.13 12.51 18.75
CA ASP A 301 19.24 13.97 18.65
C ASP A 301 18.05 14.71 19.29
N GLY A 302 17.08 14.00 19.86
CA GLY A 302 15.86 14.57 20.42
C GLY A 302 14.83 15.00 19.37
N SER A 303 15.04 14.70 18.08
CA SER A 303 14.06 15.00 17.02
C SER A 303 12.92 13.97 17.03
N ALA A 304 11.71 14.41 16.76
CA ALA A 304 10.55 13.53 16.66
C ALA A 304 10.58 12.73 15.36
N ARG A 305 10.48 11.40 15.45
CA ARG A 305 10.48 10.51 14.27
C ARG A 305 9.07 10.20 13.81
N TRP A 306 8.84 10.36 12.52
CA TRP A 306 7.56 10.14 11.84
C TRP A 306 7.71 9.11 10.72
N ASP A 307 8.39 8.01 11.06
CA ASP A 307 8.75 6.93 10.15
C ASP A 307 8.26 5.56 10.63
N ARG A 308 7.30 5.51 11.58
CA ARG A 308 6.77 4.24 12.11
C ARG A 308 6.26 3.33 11.00
N ILE A 309 5.58 3.93 10.04
CA ILE A 309 4.99 3.25 8.90
C ILE A 309 5.35 4.06 7.65
N SER A 310 6.55 3.81 7.15
CA SER A 310 7.03 4.38 5.89
C SER A 310 7.45 3.27 4.93
N ASN A 311 7.22 3.50 3.63
CA ASN A 311 7.61 2.59 2.56
C ASN A 311 8.88 3.03 1.84
N LEU A 312 9.37 4.25 2.08
CA LEU A 312 10.44 4.86 1.31
C LEU A 312 11.37 5.70 2.16
N ARG A 313 12.66 5.64 1.81
CA ARG A 313 13.67 6.62 2.23
C ARG A 313 14.37 7.17 0.99
N ILE A 314 13.81 8.22 0.38
CA ILE A 314 14.18 8.71 -0.96
C ILE A 314 15.69 8.99 -1.06
N LEU A 315 16.27 9.75 -0.12
CA LEU A 315 17.70 10.08 -0.19
C LEU A 315 18.59 8.83 -0.12
N ASN A 316 18.26 7.87 0.75
CA ASN A 316 19.01 6.62 0.85
C ASN A 316 18.89 5.78 -0.43
N ILE A 317 17.75 5.88 -1.14
CA ILE A 317 17.56 5.18 -2.42
C ILE A 317 18.42 5.83 -3.52
N GLU A 318 18.41 7.16 -3.61
CA GLU A 318 19.13 7.91 -4.66
C GLU A 318 20.65 7.85 -4.48
N PHE A 319 21.12 7.79 -3.24
CA PHE A 319 22.54 7.72 -2.89
C PHE A 319 23.00 6.30 -2.48
N ALA A 320 22.18 5.27 -2.73
CA ALA A 320 22.53 3.90 -2.40
C ALA A 320 23.82 3.46 -3.10
N THR A 321 24.79 2.97 -2.33
CA THR A 321 26.08 2.49 -2.87
C THR A 321 26.06 0.99 -3.21
N SER A 322 25.00 0.29 -2.84
CA SER A 322 24.83 -1.13 -3.11
C SER A 322 23.36 -1.47 -3.41
N PHE A 323 23.13 -2.56 -4.15
CA PHE A 323 21.78 -3.03 -4.46
C PHE A 323 21.00 -3.44 -3.20
N LYS A 324 21.71 -4.00 -2.20
CA LYS A 324 21.10 -4.33 -0.90
C LYS A 324 20.58 -3.08 -0.19
N ASP A 325 21.38 -2.02 -0.16
CA ASP A 325 20.99 -0.75 0.46
C ASP A 325 19.79 -0.12 -0.26
N PHE A 326 19.78 -0.15 -1.60
CA PHE A 326 18.60 0.25 -2.39
C PHE A 326 17.34 -0.54 -1.98
N LEU A 327 17.42 -1.87 -1.92
CA LEU A 327 16.29 -2.74 -1.58
C LEU A 327 15.82 -2.56 -0.13
N ASP A 328 16.74 -2.32 0.81
CA ASP A 328 16.37 -2.12 2.22
C ASP A 328 15.67 -0.76 2.46
N ASN A 329 15.73 0.18 1.49
CA ASN A 329 15.05 1.48 1.55
C ASN A 329 13.86 1.63 0.58
N TRP A 330 13.65 0.69 -0.34
CA TRP A 330 12.57 0.68 -1.33
C TRP A 330 11.46 -0.30 -0.97
N ASN A 331 10.21 0.17 -0.87
CA ASN A 331 9.05 -0.66 -0.49
C ASN A 331 9.29 -1.45 0.81
N ILE A 332 9.74 -0.72 1.84
CA ILE A 332 10.29 -1.26 3.09
C ILE A 332 9.34 -2.27 3.75
N GLN A 333 8.03 -2.00 3.78
CA GLN A 333 7.07 -2.89 4.44
C GLN A 333 6.86 -4.20 3.69
N THR A 334 6.91 -4.17 2.35
CA THR A 334 6.90 -5.41 1.54
C THR A 334 8.17 -6.22 1.77
N ALA A 335 9.34 -5.58 1.87
CA ALA A 335 10.58 -6.26 2.17
C ALA A 335 10.55 -6.91 3.58
N HIS A 336 9.96 -6.23 4.56
CA HIS A 336 9.72 -6.82 5.89
C HIS A 336 8.76 -8.02 5.84
N TRP A 337 7.67 -7.92 5.09
CA TRP A 337 6.74 -9.03 4.87
C TRP A 337 7.46 -10.24 4.27
N LEU A 338 8.22 -10.07 3.19
CA LEU A 338 9.00 -11.14 2.55
C LEU A 338 9.98 -11.81 3.53
N LYS A 339 10.72 -11.03 4.32
CA LYS A 339 11.66 -11.55 5.32
C LYS A 339 10.92 -12.38 6.40
N ARG A 340 9.74 -11.93 6.84
CA ARG A 340 8.93 -12.59 7.89
C ARG A 340 8.21 -13.85 7.40
N SER A 341 7.76 -13.86 6.15
CA SER A 341 7.01 -14.97 5.56
C SER A 341 7.91 -16.04 4.95
N GLY A 342 9.06 -15.68 4.40
CA GLY A 342 9.97 -16.62 3.71
C GLY A 342 11.20 -17.06 4.51
N ASN A 343 12.01 -16.11 4.98
CA ASN A 343 13.42 -16.40 5.35
C ASN A 343 13.61 -16.96 6.76
N ASN A 344 12.74 -16.61 7.72
CA ASN A 344 12.87 -17.04 9.12
C ASN A 344 12.00 -18.26 9.48
N ARG A 345 11.39 -18.92 8.50
CA ARG A 345 10.44 -20.03 8.73
C ARG A 345 10.68 -21.27 7.86
N GLY A 346 11.49 -21.15 6.79
CA GLY A 346 11.90 -22.29 5.96
C GLY A 346 12.89 -23.25 6.64
N ALA A 347 13.50 -22.85 7.76
CA ALA A 347 14.39 -23.71 8.54
C ALA A 347 13.65 -24.66 9.51
N ASP A 348 12.34 -24.47 9.72
CA ASP A 348 11.50 -25.31 10.61
C ASP A 348 10.80 -26.44 9.83
N VAL A 349 11.19 -26.73 8.58
CA VAL A 349 10.57 -27.78 7.74
C VAL A 349 11.29 -29.14 7.81
N ASP A 350 12.46 -29.21 8.43
CA ASP A 350 13.18 -30.47 8.65
C ASP A 350 13.45 -30.68 10.15
N CYS A 351 12.45 -31.18 10.89
CA CYS A 351 12.60 -31.93 12.15
C CYS A 351 11.38 -32.82 12.37
#